data_AF-A0A382PHP5-F1
#
_entry.id   AF-A0A382PHP5-F1
#
_cell.length_a   1.000
_cell.length_b   1.000
_cell.length_c   1.000
_cell.angle_alpha   90.00
_cell.angle_beta   90.00
_cell.angle_gamma   90.00
#
_symmetry.space_group_name_H-M   'P 1'
#
loop_
_entity.id
_entity.type
_entity.pdbx_description
1 polymer ?
#
loop_
_entity_poly.entity_id
_entity_poly.type
_entity_poly.pdbx_seq_one_letter_code
_entity_poly.pdbx_strand_id
1 'polypeptide(L)' 'MKELWTEKYRPTTIEDYVFRDDEQRKQVQSWVDSNTIPHLLFSGA' A
#
# COMPACT_ATOMS: atom_id res chain seq x y z
N MET A 1 -15.93 -10.95 -21.66
CA MET A 1 -15.75 -9.67 -20.95
C MET A 1 -14.30 -9.25 -21.15
N LYS A 2 -14.00 -8.00 -21.54
CA LYS A 2 -12.59 -7.56 -21.67
C LYS A 2 -12.04 -7.32 -20.26
N GLU A 3 -10.92 -7.95 -19.93
CA GLU A 3 -10.26 -7.80 -18.63
C GLU A 3 -9.45 -6.50 -18.61
N LEU A 4 -9.75 -5.60 -17.68
CA LEU A 4 -8.98 -4.37 -17.49
C LEU A 4 -7.65 -4.72 -16.82
N TRP A 5 -6.52 -4.40 -17.46
CA TRP A 5 -5.20 -4.72 -16.91
C TRP A 5 -4.95 -4.03 -15.56
N THR A 6 -5.47 -2.83 -15.38
CA THR A 6 -5.38 -2.08 -14.12
C THR A 6 -6.07 -2.79 -12.96
N GLU A 7 -7.17 -3.48 -13.23
CA GLU A 7 -7.87 -4.28 -12.22
C GLU A 7 -7.22 -5.65 -12.05
N LYS A 8 -6.80 -6.28 -13.16
CA LYS A 8 -6.12 -7.58 -13.16
C LYS A 8 -4.86 -7.59 -12.30
N TYR A 9 -4.09 -6.50 -12.34
CA TYR A 9 -2.82 -6.36 -11.63
C TYR A 9 -2.90 -5.36 -10.48
N ARG A 10 -4.11 -5.05 -9.98
CA ARG A 10 -4.28 -4.22 -8.79
C ARG A 10 -3.63 -4.93 -7.58
N PRO A 11 -2.70 -4.28 -6.86
CA PRO A 11 -2.12 -4.84 -5.65
C PRO A 11 -3.21 -5.24 -4.65
N THR A 12 -3.10 -6.46 -4.09
CA THR A 12 -4.08 -6.98 -3.12
C THR A 12 -3.53 -7.03 -1.71
N THR A 13 -2.20 -6.96 -1.58
CA THR A 13 -1.47 -6.97 -0.32
C THR A 13 -0.54 -5.76 -0.25
N ILE A 14 -0.02 -5.48 0.94
CA ILE A 14 0.94 -4.39 1.14
C ILE A 14 2.29 -4.73 0.49
N GLU A 15 2.62 -6.01 0.47
CA GLU A 15 3.83 -6.57 -0.15
C GLU A 15 3.84 -6.37 -1.68
N ASP A 16 2.68 -6.41 -2.31
CA ASP A 16 2.52 -6.16 -3.76
C ASP A 16 2.53 -4.65 -4.10
N TYR A 17 2.40 -3.77 -3.10
CA TYR A 17 2.35 -2.33 -3.33
C TYR A 17 3.76 -1.75 -3.54
N VAL A 18 3.92 -1.00 -4.63
CA VAL A 18 5.18 -0.32 -4.95
C VAL A 18 5.21 1.04 -4.26
N PHE A 19 5.95 1.12 -3.15
CA PHE A 19 6.15 2.35 -2.40
C PHE A 19 7.07 3.34 -3.14
N ARG A 20 6.85 4.64 -2.89
CA ARG A 20 7.72 5.70 -3.41
C ARG A 20 9.15 5.60 -2.88
N ASP A 21 9.29 5.24 -1.60
CA ASP A 21 10.57 5.07 -0.93
C ASP A 21 10.50 4.01 0.17
N ASP A 22 11.69 3.58 0.60
CA ASP A 22 11.89 2.55 1.61
C ASP A 22 11.46 2.98 3.02
N GLU A 23 11.48 4.29 3.31
CA GLU A 23 11.13 4.82 4.62
C GLU A 23 9.62 4.71 4.84
N GLN A 24 8.82 5.12 3.85
CA GLN A 24 7.38 4.97 3.85
C GLN A 24 6.97 3.50 3.99
N ARG A 25 7.63 2.59 3.24
CA ARG A 25 7.36 1.14 3.34
C ARG A 25 7.58 0.64 4.77
N LYS A 26 8.72 0.97 5.38
CA LYS A 26 9.06 0.55 6.75
C LYS A 26 8.09 1.12 7.78
N GLN A 27 7.70 2.38 7.62
CA GLN A 27 6.73 3.03 8.51
C GLN A 27 5.38 2.29 8.48
N VAL A 28 4.84 2.01 7.28
CA VAL A 28 3.59 1.26 7.14
C VAL A 28 3.71 -0.14 7.74
N GLN A 29 4.82 -0.85 7.46
CA GLN A 29 5.06 -2.17 8.04
C GLN A 29 5.08 -2.13 9.58
N SER A 30 5.71 -1.12 10.18
CA SER A 30 5.76 -0.99 11.64
C SER A 30 4.38 -0.87 12.30
N TRP A 31 3.40 -0.25 11.61
CA TRP A 31 2.03 -0.13 12.11
C TRP A 31 1.28 -1.46 12.05
N VAL A 32 1.52 -2.24 10.99
CA VAL A 32 0.99 -3.60 10.84
C VAL A 32 1.56 -4.50 11.95
N ASP A 33 2.88 -4.50 12.12
CA ASP A 33 3.57 -5.34 13.10
C ASP A 33 3.18 -5.01 14.54
N SER A 34 2.98 -3.73 14.84
CA SER A 34 2.54 -3.26 16.18
C SER A 34 1.03 -3.32 16.39
N ASN A 35 0.26 -3.71 15.36
CA ASN A 35 -1.20 -3.66 15.36
C ASN A 35 -1.75 -2.30 15.84
N THR A 36 -1.04 -1.22 15.54
CA THR A 36 -1.31 0.14 16.01
C THR A 36 -1.23 1.09 14.82
N ILE A 37 -2.38 1.35 14.20
CA ILE A 37 -2.49 2.22 13.03
C ILE A 37 -3.00 3.60 13.49
N PRO A 38 -2.28 4.70 13.22
CA PRO A 38 -2.72 6.04 13.57
C PRO A 38 -3.85 6.52 12.63
N HIS A 39 -4.38 7.73 12.88
CA HIS A 39 -5.23 8.38 11.88
C HIS A 39 -4.42 8.75 10.65
N LEU A 40 -4.85 8.26 9.48
CA LEU A 40 -4.16 8.43 8.21
C LEU A 40 -4.88 9.45 7.33
N LEU A 41 -4.09 10.31 6.69
CA LEU A 41 -4.52 11.14 5.58
C LEU A 41 -3.70 10.72 4.37
N PHE A 42 -4.36 10.19 3.34
CA PHE A 42 -3.71 9.90 2.07
C PHE A 42 -3.80 11.11 1.15
N SER A 43 -2.65 11.64 0.75
CA SER A 43 -2.54 12.75 -0.18
C SER A 43 -1.38 12.52 -1.16
N GLY A 44 -1.57 12.91 -2.41
CA GLY A 44 -0.64 12.68 -3.51
C GLY A 44 -1.29 12.99 -4.86
N ALA A 45 -0.48 13.09 -5.91
CA ALA A 45 -0.90 13.21 -7.31
C ALA A 45 -0.37 12.02 -8.11
#